data_AF-A0A930LAP1-F1
#
_entry.id   AF-A0A930LAP1-F1
#
_cell.length_a   1.000
_cell.length_b   1.000
_cell.length_c   1.000
_cell.angle_alpha   90.00
_cell.angle_beta   90.00
_cell.angle_gamma   90.00
#
_symmetry.space_group_name_H-M   'P 1'
#
loop_
_entity.id
_entity.type
_entity.pdbx_description
1 polymer ?
#
loop_
_entity_poly.entity_id
_entity_poly.type
_entity_poly.pdbx_seq_one_letter_code
_entity_poly.pdbx_strand_id
1 'polypeptide(L)'
;MATIAQELAASQDADLLKRATQAAQRQRIPNAQYSVEANIGLLVSLPAGAGSTQTIADEHAYAVAEHAKAVAALNEAQAELDAKRAALASPGADPTRVTDEYIMHAIGVLFKAPNAEETTTVGE
;
A
#
# COMPACT_ATOMS: atom_id res chain seq x y z
N MET A 1 -9.30 28.51 11.65
CA MET A 1 -10.23 28.92 10.59
C MET A 1 -9.57 28.56 9.28
N ALA A 2 -10.28 27.81 8.46
CA ALA A 2 -9.79 27.30 7.20
C ALA A 2 -9.34 28.44 6.28
N THR A 3 -8.31 28.19 5.50
CA THR A 3 -7.88 29.06 4.41
C THR A 3 -8.78 28.88 3.20
N ILE A 4 -8.79 29.87 2.30
CA ILE A 4 -9.53 29.78 1.02
C ILE A 4 -9.13 28.52 0.23
N ALA A 5 -7.86 28.13 0.26
CA ALA A 5 -7.39 26.92 -0.42
C ALA A 5 -7.99 25.64 0.19
N GLN A 6 -8.14 25.58 1.51
CA GLN A 6 -8.76 24.44 2.21
C GLN A 6 -10.27 24.40 1.95
N GLU A 7 -10.96 25.55 1.93
CA GLU A 7 -12.37 25.62 1.55
C GLU A 7 -12.60 25.21 0.09
N LEU A 8 -11.72 25.64 -0.82
CA LEU A 8 -11.77 25.23 -2.22
C LEU A 8 -11.54 23.72 -2.37
N ALA A 9 -10.52 23.16 -1.70
CA ALA A 9 -10.24 21.74 -1.74
C ALA A 9 -11.42 20.91 -1.19
N ALA A 10 -12.00 21.32 -0.06
CA ALA A 10 -13.16 20.66 0.53
C ALA A 10 -14.40 20.77 -0.38
N SER A 11 -14.66 21.94 -0.97
CA SER A 11 -15.82 22.13 -1.85
C SER A 11 -15.74 21.39 -3.18
N GLN A 12 -14.53 21.07 -3.65
CA GLN A 12 -14.27 20.29 -4.85
C GLN A 12 -14.15 18.78 -4.59
N ASP A 13 -14.19 18.34 -3.33
CA ASP A 13 -14.11 16.93 -2.99
C ASP A 13 -15.40 16.20 -3.38
N ALA A 14 -15.29 15.34 -4.40
CA ALA A 14 -16.42 14.65 -4.98
C ALA A 14 -17.11 13.69 -3.99
N ASP A 15 -16.36 13.09 -3.07
CA ASP A 15 -16.92 12.15 -2.09
C ASP A 15 -17.58 12.90 -0.94
N LEU A 16 -17.03 14.04 -0.53
CA LEU A 16 -17.70 14.95 0.40
C LEU A 16 -19.02 15.45 -0.18
N LEU A 17 -19.05 15.86 -1.46
CA LEU A 17 -20.26 16.31 -2.15
C LEU A 17 -21.35 15.22 -2.20
N LYS A 18 -20.97 13.99 -2.56
CA LYS A 18 -21.89 12.83 -2.57
C LYS A 18 -22.49 12.58 -1.18
N ARG A 19 -21.65 12.58 -0.13
CA ARG A 19 -22.11 12.36 1.25
C ARG A 19 -23.01 13.50 1.72
N ALA A 20 -22.68 14.75 1.41
CA ALA A 20 -23.51 15.90 1.75
C ALA A 20 -24.88 15.82 1.06
N THR A 21 -24.91 15.44 -0.22
CA THR A 21 -26.15 15.22 -0.98
C THR A 21 -26.98 14.09 -0.36
N GLN A 22 -26.36 12.97 -0.01
CA GLN A 22 -27.06 11.87 0.65
C GLN A 22 -27.61 12.27 2.03
N ALA A 23 -26.87 13.08 2.79
CA ALA A 23 -27.34 13.61 4.08
C ALA A 23 -28.55 14.56 3.89
N ALA A 24 -28.52 15.42 2.87
CA ALA A 24 -29.64 16.28 2.52
C ALA A 24 -30.89 15.49 2.09
N GLN A 25 -30.71 14.40 1.32
CA GLN A 25 -31.80 13.49 0.95
C GLN A 25 -32.43 12.82 2.17
N ARG A 26 -31.61 12.38 3.14
CA ARG A 26 -32.10 11.78 4.41
C ARG A 26 -32.95 12.76 5.22
N GLN A 27 -32.63 14.05 5.13
CA GLN A 27 -33.41 15.13 5.75
C GLN A 27 -34.63 15.55 4.92
N ARG A 28 -34.90 14.88 3.79
CA ARG A 28 -36.01 15.17 2.86
C ARG A 28 -35.95 16.59 2.30
N ILE A 29 -34.74 17.14 2.11
CA ILE A 29 -34.55 18.43 1.44
C ILE A 29 -34.94 18.27 -0.04
N PRO A 30 -35.89 19.06 -0.57
CA PRO A 30 -36.24 19.04 -1.98
C PRO A 30 -35.04 19.36 -2.88
N ASN A 31 -34.95 18.70 -4.04
CA ASN A 31 -33.86 18.88 -4.99
C ASN A 31 -32.47 18.83 -4.34
N ALA A 32 -32.28 17.88 -3.41
CA ALA A 32 -31.11 17.79 -2.52
C ALA A 32 -29.76 17.97 -3.23
N GLN A 33 -29.59 17.39 -4.42
CA GLN A 33 -28.37 17.54 -5.20
C GLN A 33 -28.08 19.00 -5.56
N TYR A 34 -29.03 19.67 -6.23
CA TYR A 34 -28.90 21.08 -6.58
C TYR A 34 -28.71 21.96 -5.34
N SER A 35 -29.49 21.70 -4.28
CA SER A 35 -29.42 22.46 -3.03
C SER A 35 -28.04 22.37 -2.37
N VAL A 36 -27.40 21.19 -2.40
CA VAL A 36 -26.06 21.01 -1.86
C VAL A 36 -25.00 21.61 -2.77
N GLU A 37 -25.04 21.33 -4.08
CA GLU A 37 -24.08 21.84 -5.06
C GLU A 37 -24.04 23.37 -5.08
N ALA A 38 -25.21 24.02 -5.06
CA ALA A 38 -25.32 25.48 -5.05
C ALA A 38 -24.78 26.12 -3.77
N ASN A 39 -24.69 25.37 -2.66
CA ASN A 39 -24.31 25.89 -1.35
C ASN A 39 -23.03 25.25 -0.80
N ILE A 40 -22.31 24.44 -1.58
CA ILE A 40 -21.19 23.65 -1.04
C ILE A 40 -20.09 24.52 -0.44
N GLY A 41 -19.79 25.68 -1.06
CA GLY A 41 -18.84 26.66 -0.53
C GLY A 41 -19.24 27.20 0.85
N LEU A 42 -20.54 27.45 1.06
CA LEU A 42 -21.05 27.85 2.37
C LEU A 42 -20.98 26.66 3.34
N LEU A 43 -21.43 25.47 2.92
CA LEU A 43 -21.43 24.27 3.77
C LEU A 43 -20.05 23.98 4.35
N VAL A 44 -18.98 24.06 3.54
CA VAL A 44 -17.61 23.78 4.02
C VAL A 44 -17.09 24.83 5.01
N SER A 45 -17.62 26.05 4.99
CA SER A 45 -17.30 27.11 5.95
C SER A 45 -18.09 27.03 7.27
N LEU A 46 -19.11 26.18 7.35
CA LEU A 46 -19.91 26.04 8.57
C LEU A 46 -19.19 25.17 9.62
N PRO A 47 -19.46 25.39 10.92
CA PRO A 47 -18.95 24.54 11.99
C PRO A 47 -19.30 23.06 11.79
N ALA A 48 -18.33 22.18 12.05
CA ALA A 48 -18.49 20.73 11.90
C ALA A 48 -19.39 20.09 12.96
N GLY A 49 -19.75 20.82 14.02
CA GLY A 49 -20.62 20.34 15.08
C GLY A 49 -21.14 21.46 15.97
N ALA A 50 -22.18 21.15 16.77
CA ALA A 50 -22.74 22.09 17.73
C ALA A 50 -21.67 22.51 18.75
N GLY A 51 -21.37 23.82 18.82
CA GLY A 51 -20.35 24.36 19.70
C GLY A 51 -18.91 24.19 19.20
N SER A 52 -18.70 23.60 18.02
CA SER A 52 -17.37 23.54 17.41
C SER A 52 -17.00 24.91 16.81
N THR A 53 -15.73 25.28 16.93
CA THR A 53 -15.14 26.42 16.22
C THR A 53 -14.46 25.99 14.92
N GLN A 54 -14.27 24.68 14.71
CA GLN A 54 -13.69 24.10 13.51
C GLN A 54 -14.77 23.95 12.45
N THR A 55 -14.45 24.36 11.23
CA THR A 55 -15.35 24.21 10.08
C THR A 55 -15.22 22.82 9.46
N ILE A 56 -16.16 22.48 8.57
CA ILE A 56 -16.05 21.27 7.76
C ILE A 56 -14.76 21.29 6.90
N ALA A 57 -14.33 22.47 6.41
CA ALA A 57 -13.07 22.62 5.70
C ALA A 57 -11.84 22.39 6.60
N ASP A 58 -11.89 22.81 7.87
CA ASP A 58 -10.82 22.52 8.84
C ASP A 58 -10.67 21.00 9.06
N GLU A 59 -11.79 20.29 9.27
CA GLU A 59 -11.82 18.84 9.45
C GLU A 59 -11.38 18.07 8.21
N HIS A 60 -11.81 18.52 7.02
CA HIS A 60 -11.38 17.94 5.75
C HIS A 60 -9.86 18.09 5.56
N ALA A 61 -9.32 19.28 5.80
CA ALA A 61 -7.89 19.53 5.70
C ALA A 61 -7.08 18.66 6.68
N TYR A 62 -7.57 18.50 7.91
CA TYR A 62 -6.97 17.60 8.89
C TYR A 62 -6.97 16.14 8.39
N ALA A 63 -8.11 15.65 7.91
CA ALA A 63 -8.22 14.28 7.39
C ALA A 63 -7.29 14.03 6.19
N VAL A 64 -7.15 14.99 5.28
CA VAL A 64 -6.21 14.91 4.15
C VAL A 64 -4.76 14.82 4.64
N ALA A 65 -4.38 15.63 5.63
CA ALA A 65 -3.04 15.61 6.20
C ALA A 65 -2.74 14.28 6.90
N GLU A 66 -3.68 13.76 7.69
CA GLU A 66 -3.53 12.46 8.36
C GLU A 66 -3.44 11.30 7.35
N HIS A 67 -4.25 11.33 6.29
CA HIS A 67 -4.15 10.36 5.21
C HIS A 67 -2.77 10.40 4.53
N ALA A 68 -2.26 11.59 4.21
CA ALA A 68 -0.94 11.75 3.60
C ALA A 68 0.18 11.19 4.49
N LYS A 69 0.13 11.43 5.82
CA LYS A 69 1.07 10.84 6.78
C LYS A 69 1.00 9.32 6.81
N ALA A 70 -0.22 8.76 6.82
CA ALA A 70 -0.40 7.31 6.82
C ALA A 70 0.17 6.67 5.54
N VAL A 71 -0.05 7.28 4.38
CA VAL A 71 0.54 6.81 3.11
C VAL A 71 2.07 6.88 3.15
N ALA A 72 2.66 7.95 3.69
CA ALA A 72 4.11 8.06 3.82
C ALA A 72 4.70 6.94 4.70
N ALA A 73 4.07 6.66 5.85
CA ALA A 73 4.49 5.56 6.73
C ALA A 73 4.39 4.19 6.05
N LEU A 74 3.34 3.95 5.25
CA LEU A 74 3.23 2.71 4.48
C LEU A 74 4.33 2.58 3.43
N ASN A 75 4.72 3.68 2.78
CA ASN A 75 5.80 3.66 1.79
C ASN A 75 7.17 3.36 2.44
N GLU A 76 7.44 3.91 3.62
CA GLU A 76 8.67 3.60 4.37
C GLU A 76 8.74 2.12 4.75
N ALA A 77 7.64 1.56 5.26
CA ALA A 77 7.55 0.13 5.57
C ALA A 77 7.74 -0.74 4.34
N GLN A 78 7.20 -0.33 3.19
CA GLN A 78 7.37 -1.03 1.92
C GLN A 78 8.84 -1.01 1.47
N ALA A 79 9.52 0.13 1.59
CA ALA A 79 10.94 0.24 1.26
C ALA A 79 11.82 -0.66 2.15
N GLU A 80 11.50 -0.79 3.44
CA GLU A 80 12.19 -1.71 4.34
C GLU A 80 11.99 -3.17 3.92
N LEU A 81 10.75 -3.55 3.56
CA LEU A 81 10.45 -4.89 3.06
C LEU A 81 11.18 -5.20 1.75
N ASP A 82 11.26 -4.24 0.83
CA ASP A 82 11.95 -4.42 -0.44
C ASP A 82 13.46 -4.52 -0.24
N ALA A 83 14.05 -3.76 0.71
CA ALA A 83 15.44 -3.93 1.10
C ALA A 83 15.71 -5.32 1.70
N LYS A 84 14.83 -5.82 2.58
CA LYS A 84 14.92 -7.18 3.12
C LYS A 84 14.84 -8.24 2.02
N ARG A 85 13.95 -8.06 1.03
CA ARG A 85 13.84 -8.97 -0.12
C ARG A 85 15.09 -8.95 -0.99
N ALA A 86 15.64 -7.77 -1.26
CA ALA A 86 16.87 -7.65 -2.05
C ALA A 86 18.09 -8.29 -1.35
N ALA A 87 18.11 -8.31 -0.01
CA ALA A 87 19.15 -8.94 0.78
C ALA A 87 19.05 -10.48 0.84
N LEU A 88 17.93 -11.08 0.44
CA LEU A 88 17.81 -12.53 0.36
C LEU A 88 18.65 -13.05 -0.81
N ALA A 89 19.71 -13.80 -0.50
CA ALA A 89 20.48 -14.52 -1.50
C ALA A 89 19.57 -15.50 -2.28
N SER A 90 19.76 -15.60 -3.60
CA SER A 90 19.06 -16.63 -4.36
C SER A 90 19.51 -18.02 -3.84
N PRO A 91 18.62 -19.03 -3.81
CA PRO A 91 18.96 -20.33 -3.20
C PRO A 91 20.22 -21.00 -3.75
N GLY A 92 20.56 -20.75 -5.02
CA GLY A 92 21.80 -21.27 -5.64
C GLY A 92 23.04 -20.39 -5.42
N ALA A 93 22.87 -19.18 -4.90
CA ALA A 93 23.96 -18.27 -4.52
C ALA A 93 24.25 -18.29 -3.02
N ASP A 94 23.52 -19.10 -2.23
CA ASP A 94 23.75 -19.30 -0.81
C ASP A 94 24.67 -20.52 -0.59
N PRO A 95 25.99 -20.31 -0.39
CA PRO A 95 26.95 -21.41 -0.22
C PRO A 95 26.77 -22.13 1.13
N THR A 96 25.88 -21.67 2.00
CA THR A 96 25.55 -22.37 3.26
C THR A 96 24.44 -23.41 3.08
N ARG A 97 23.65 -23.30 1.99
CA ARG A 97 22.53 -24.21 1.67
C ARG A 97 22.89 -25.20 0.57
N VAL A 98 23.58 -24.74 -0.46
CA VAL A 98 24.15 -25.59 -1.51
C VAL A 98 25.63 -25.27 -1.57
N THR A 99 26.44 -26.08 -0.89
CA THR A 99 27.89 -25.87 -0.84
C THR A 99 28.54 -26.33 -2.15
N ASP A 100 29.70 -25.77 -2.48
CA ASP A 100 30.51 -26.22 -3.61
C ASP A 100 30.87 -27.71 -3.50
N GLU A 101 31.03 -28.23 -2.28
CA GLU A 101 31.28 -29.64 -2.01
C GLU A 101 30.10 -30.53 -2.45
N TYR A 102 28.86 -30.10 -2.20
CA TYR A 102 27.67 -30.81 -2.66
C TYR A 102 27.56 -30.82 -4.18
N ILE A 103 27.88 -29.70 -4.83
CA ILE A 103 27.90 -29.58 -6.29
C ILE A 103 28.98 -30.50 -6.88
N MET A 104 30.20 -30.44 -6.34
CA MET A 104 31.34 -31.26 -6.79
C MET A 104 31.06 -32.76 -6.60
N HIS A 105 30.44 -33.15 -5.48
CA HIS A 105 30.00 -34.53 -5.24
C HIS A 105 28.97 -34.97 -6.30
N ALA A 106 27.94 -34.16 -6.57
CA ALA A 106 26.91 -34.50 -7.55
C ALA A 106 27.47 -34.61 -8.99
N ILE A 107 28.38 -33.70 -9.39
CA ILE A 107 29.12 -33.78 -10.66
C ILE A 107 29.93 -35.08 -10.71
N GLY A 108 30.63 -35.42 -9.63
CA GLY A 108 31.40 -36.65 -9.50
C GLY A 108 30.55 -37.91 -9.70
N VAL A 109 29.31 -37.94 -9.19
CA VAL A 109 28.35 -39.04 -9.41
C VAL A 109 27.87 -39.10 -10.87
N LEU A 110 27.52 -37.95 -11.46
CA LEU A 110 26.95 -37.88 -12.81
C LEU A 110 27.97 -38.27 -13.90
N PHE A 111 29.23 -37.88 -13.72
CA PHE A 111 30.30 -38.09 -14.71
C PHE A 111 31.30 -39.19 -14.32
N LYS A 112 31.06 -39.92 -13.22
CA LYS A 112 31.69 -41.24 -13.04
C LYS A 112 31.17 -42.12 -14.16
N ALA A 113 32.02 -42.38 -15.15
CA ALA A 113 31.68 -43.26 -16.27
C ALA A 113 31.14 -44.61 -15.75
N PRO A 114 30.10 -45.20 -16.36
CA PRO A 114 29.71 -46.59 -16.08
C PRO A 114 30.72 -47.62 -16.63
N ASN A 115 31.98 -47.22 -16.86
CA ASN A 115 33.01 -48.07 -17.45
C ASN A 115 34.18 -48.26 -16.48
N ALA A 116 33.91 -49.03 -15.44
CA ALA A 116 34.82 -50.09 -15.03
C ALA A 116 33.93 -51.29 -14.72
N GLU A 117 33.44 -51.91 -15.80
CA GLU A 117 33.41 -53.36 -15.94
C GLU A 117 33.96 -54.09 -14.70
N GLU A 118 33.07 -54.54 -13.82
CA GLU A 118 33.30 -55.72 -12.98
C GLU A 118 33.29 -56.95 -13.91
N THR A 119 34.34 -57.07 -14.72
CA THR A 119 34.66 -58.31 -15.44
C THR A 119 35.95 -58.88 -14.89
N THR A 120 35.75 -59.83 -13.97
CA THR A 120 36.51 -61.09 -13.81
C THR A 120 38.02 -61.05 -13.61
N THR A 121 38.45 -61.55 -12.45
CA THR A 121 39.38 -62.69 -12.40
C THR A 121 38.90 -63.75 -11.41
N VAL A 122 38.30 -64.80 -11.95
CA VAL A 122 38.31 -66.17 -11.40
C VAL A 122 39.62 -66.81 -11.88
N GLY A 123 40.33 -67.53 -10.99
CA GLY A 123 41.50 -68.36 -11.29
C GLY A 123 42.63 -68.10 -10.28
N GLU A 124 43.17 -69.06 -9.53
CA GLU A 124 43.17 -70.54 -9.60
C GLU A 124 43.05 -71.16 -8.20
#